data_AF-A0A2T5H225-F1
#
_entry.id   AF-A0A2T5H225-F1
#
_cell.length_a   1.000
_cell.length_b   1.000
_cell.length_c   1.000
_cell.angle_alpha   90.00
_cell.angle_beta   90.00
_cell.angle_gamma   90.00
#
_symmetry.space_group_name_H-M   'P 1'
#
loop_
_entity.id
_entity.type
_entity.pdbx_description
1 polymer ?
#
loop_
_entity_poly.entity_id
_entity_poly.type
_entity_poly.pdbx_seq_one_letter_code
_entity_poly.pdbx_strand_id
1 'polypeptide(L)' 'MIDNLALGLSHGLMMLAAFLLLKRPDLDREPSPHDPPEKPRATGKVPRRDA' A
#
# COMPACT_ATOMS: atom_id res chain seq x y z
N MET A 1 12.89 -13.82 27.74
CA MET A 1 12.41 -12.53 28.31
C MET A 1 11.28 -12.08 27.41
N ILE A 2 10.17 -11.61 27.94
CA ILE A 2 8.97 -11.45 27.12
C ILE A 2 9.19 -10.32 26.11
N ASP A 3 9.23 -10.67 24.83
CA ASP A 3 9.44 -9.73 23.73
C ASP A 3 8.13 -8.98 23.42
N ASN A 4 7.47 -8.46 24.46
CA ASN A 4 6.24 -7.67 24.35
C ASN A 4 6.42 -6.47 23.42
N LEU A 5 7.65 -5.94 23.34
CA LEU A 5 8.01 -4.92 22.37
C LEU A 5 7.95 -5.47 20.94
N ALA A 6 8.53 -6.63 20.66
CA ALA A 6 8.49 -7.23 19.33
C ALA A 6 7.07 -7.66 18.95
N LEU A 7 6.30 -8.15 19.92
CA LEU A 7 4.91 -8.53 19.73
C LEU A 7 4.04 -7.29 19.46
N GLY A 8 4.16 -6.25 20.27
CA GLY A 8 3.50 -4.96 20.06
C GLY A 8 3.91 -4.28 18.76
N LEU A 9 5.20 -4.35 18.39
CA LEU A 9 5.71 -3.81 17.13
C LEU A 9 5.15 -4.55 15.93
N SER A 10 5.14 -5.89 15.95
CA SER A 10 4.60 -6.71 14.86
C SER A 10 3.10 -6.44 14.66
N HIS A 11 2.35 -6.37 15.75
CA HIS A 11 0.91 -6.06 15.70
C HIS A 11 0.67 -4.60 15.27
N GLY A 12 1.49 -3.67 15.75
CA GLY A 12 1.45 -2.26 15.35
C GLY A 12 1.73 -2.06 13.86
N LEU A 13 2.72 -2.77 13.32
CA LEU A 13 3.03 -2.75 11.89
C LEU A 13 1.90 -3.36 11.06
N MET A 14 1.28 -4.46 11.50
CA MET A 14 0.10 -5.02 10.84
C MET A 14 -1.08 -4.04 10.83
N MET A 15 -1.38 -3.41 11.97
CA MET A 15 -2.45 -2.39 12.07
C MET A 15 -2.15 -1.17 11.21
N LEU A 16 -0.89 -0.73 11.16
CA LEU A 16 -0.46 0.39 10.32
C LEU A 16 -0.58 0.06 8.83
N ALA A 17 -0.20 -1.15 8.41
CA ALA A 17 -0.37 -1.59 7.03
C ALA A 17 -1.84 -1.61 6.62
N ALA A 18 -2.73 -2.16 7.46
CA ALA A 18 -4.17 -2.13 7.23
C ALA A 18 -4.71 -0.69 7.14
N PHE A 19 -4.27 0.20 8.03
CA PHE A 19 -4.66 1.60 7.99
C PHE A 19 -4.17 2.32 6.73
N LEU A 20 -2.94 2.07 6.28
CA LEU A 20 -2.39 2.64 5.05
C LEU A 20 -3.15 2.15 3.81
N LEU A 21 -3.55 0.87 3.78
CA LEU A 21 -4.37 0.30 2.72
C LEU A 21 -5.77 0.91 2.70
N LEU A 22 -6.43 1.04 3.86
CA LEU A 22 -7.74 1.70 3.97
C LEU A 22 -7.67 3.19 3.62
N LYS A 23 -6.57 3.87 3.95
CA LYS A 23 -6.34 5.27 3.57
C LYS A 23 -5.87 5.46 2.15
N ARG A 24 -5.60 4.40 1.38
CA ARG A 24 -5.16 4.50 -0.01
C ARG A 24 -6.41 4.68 -0.89
N PRO A 25 -6.74 5.91 -1.32
CA PRO A 25 -7.88 6.14 -2.21
C PRO A 25 -7.73 5.43 -3.56
N ASP A 26 -6.50 5.04 -3.91
CA ASP A 26 -6.16 4.27 -5.10
C ASP A 26 -6.61 2.79 -5.01
N LEU A 27 -6.93 2.26 -3.82
CA LEU A 27 -7.48 0.91 -3.69
C LEU A 27 -9.01 0.87 -3.90
N ASP A 28 -9.68 1.98 -3.58
CA ASP A 28 -11.14 2.14 -3.75
C ASP A 28 -11.50 2.70 -5.14
N ARG A 29 -10.52 3.27 -5.85
CA ARG A 29 -10.68 3.78 -7.21
C ARG A 29 -10.39 2.67 -8.21
N GLU A 30 -11.44 2.03 -8.73
CA GLU A 30 -11.31 1.31 -9.99
C GLU A 30 -10.95 2.32 -11.08
N PRO A 31 -9.85 2.13 -11.84
CA PRO A 31 -9.52 3.04 -12.93
C PRO A 31 -10.62 2.93 -13.99
N SER A 32 -11.53 3.90 -14.04
CA SER A 32 -12.56 3.96 -15.05
C SER A 32 -11.90 4.30 -16.39
N PRO A 33 -12.29 3.67 -17.52
CA PRO A 33 -11.75 4.01 -18.85
C PRO A 33 -11.92 5.49 -19.25
N HIS A 34 -12.75 6.25 -18.51
CA HIS A 34 -13.00 7.67 -18.71
C HIS A 34 -12.30 8.59 -17.71
N ASP A 35 -11.53 8.07 -16.75
CA ASP A 35 -10.75 8.92 -15.85
C ASP A 35 -9.65 9.65 -16.64
N PRO A 36 -9.47 10.97 -16.44
CA PRO A 36 -8.35 11.69 -17.01
C PRO A 36 -7.04 11.08 -16.51
N PRO A 37 -5.97 11.02 -17.31
CA PRO A 37 -4.75 10.32 -16.96
C PRO A 37 -4.20 10.85 -15.64
N GLU A 38 -4.37 10.07 -14.57
CA GLU A 38 -3.86 10.41 -13.26
C GLU A 38 -2.33 10.45 -13.37
N LYS A 39 -1.75 11.65 -13.15
CA LYS A 39 -0.30 11.85 -13.18
C LYS A 39 0.34 10.78 -12.30
N PRO A 40 1.27 9.96 -12.83
CA PRO A 40 1.83 8.88 -12.05
C PRO A 40 2.64 9.47 -10.91
N ARG A 41 2.07 9.46 -9.70
CA ARG A 41 2.86 9.64 -8.48
C ARG A 41 3.78 8.44 -8.43
N ALA A 42 5.08 8.72 -8.59
CA ALA A 42 6.14 7.72 -8.65
C ALA A 42 6.13 6.86 -7.37
N THR A 43 5.39 5.77 -7.42
CA THR A 43 5.38 4.73 -6.40
C THR A 43 5.46 3.40 -7.14
N GLY A 44 6.68 2.88 -7.24
CA GLY A 44 6.95 1.44 -7.27
C GLY A 44 6.42 0.61 -8.44
N LYS A 45 6.42 1.11 -9.68
CA LYS A 45 6.21 0.24 -10.84
C LYS A 45 7.52 -0.48 -11.16
N VAL A 46 7.69 -1.70 -10.64
CA VAL A 46 8.74 -2.64 -11.05
C VAL A 46 8.67 -2.80 -12.57
N PRO A 47 9.76 -2.57 -13.33
CA PRO A 47 9.73 -2.79 -14.77
C PRO A 47 9.72 -4.29 -15.04
N ARG A 48 8.57 -4.79 -15.49
CA ARG A 48 8.43 -6.11 -16.10
C ARG A 48 9.30 -6.11 -17.36
N ARG A 49 10.52 -6.67 -17.24
CA ARG A 49 11.36 -7.06 -18.37
C ARG A 49 10.85 -8.42 -18.83
N ASP A 50 9.99 -8.40 -19.84
CA ASP A 50 9.68 -9.59 -20.61
C ASP A 50 10.86 -9.82 -21.58
N ALA A 51 11.53 -10.96 -21.44
CA ALA A 51 12.53 -11.53 -22.35
C ALA A 51 12.28 -13.03 -22.48
#